data_AF-A0A7J8WYD5-F1
#
_entry.id   AF-A0A7J8WYD5-F1
#
_cell.length_a   1.000
_cell.length_b   1.000
_cell.length_c   1.000
_cell.angle_alpha   90.00
_cell.angle_beta   90.00
_cell.angle_gamma   90.00
#
_symmetry.space_group_name_H-M   'P 1'
#
loop_
_entity.id
_entity.type
_entity.pdbx_description
1 polymer ?
#
loop_
_entity_poly.entity_id
_entity_poly.type
_entity_poly.pdbx_seq_one_letter_code
_entity_poly.pdbx_strand_id
1 'polypeptide(L)' 'MEGSWLERSCFIYSGERNTILAQMHKKCSVESEFLGKDKLMVTIYPNVDYAFVVALIAILDGINNDDDFE' A
#
# COMPACT_ATOMS: atom_id res chain seq x y z
N MET A 1 6.30 5.75 6.08
CA MET A 1 4.89 5.57 5.67
C MET A 1 4.01 6.09 6.77
N GLU A 2 2.87 6.66 6.44
CA GLU A 2 1.85 7.12 7.38
C GLU A 2 0.47 6.71 6.85
N GLY A 3 -0.52 6.51 7.73
CA GLY A 3 -1.89 6.09 7.36
C GLY A 3 -2.20 4.66 7.78
N SER A 4 -3.40 4.18 7.42
CA SER A 4 -3.90 2.85 7.80
C SER A 4 -3.73 1.84 6.67
N TRP A 5 -3.05 0.73 6.96
CA TRP A 5 -2.89 -0.37 6.02
C TRP A 5 -4.22 -1.07 5.72
N LEU A 6 -4.99 -1.38 6.76
CA LEU A 6 -6.30 -2.06 6.61
C LEU A 6 -7.29 -1.22 5.80
N GLU A 7 -7.25 0.11 5.98
CA GLU A 7 -8.09 1.02 5.19
C GLU A 7 -7.50 1.33 3.81
N ARG A 8 -6.31 0.81 3.50
CA ARG A 8 -5.57 1.06 2.26
C ARG A 8 -5.39 2.56 1.99
N SER A 9 -5.11 3.32 3.05
CA SER A 9 -5.01 4.80 3.05
C SER A 9 -3.58 5.28 3.31
N CYS A 10 -2.57 4.43 3.08
CA CYS A 10 -1.17 4.74 3.35
C CYS A 10 -0.55 5.72 2.34
N PHE A 11 0.33 6.58 2.84
CA PHE A 11 1.19 7.46 2.07
C PHE A 11 2.67 7.10 2.29
N ILE A 12 3.43 7.09 1.20
CA ILE A 12 4.88 6.96 1.22
C ILE A 12 5.48 8.34 1.02
N TYR A 13 6.35 8.77 1.94
CA TYR A 13 7.02 10.05 1.87
C TYR A 13 8.52 9.88 1.72
N SER A 14 9.19 10.91 1.22
CA SER A 14 10.64 11.06 1.32
C SER A 14 11.09 11.16 2.79
N GLY A 15 12.39 10.98 3.05
CA GLY A 15 12.93 10.97 4.42
C GLY A 15 12.58 12.23 5.24
N GLU A 16 12.54 13.39 4.59
CA GLU A 16 12.16 14.68 5.21
C GLU A 16 10.64 14.85 5.38
N ARG A 17 9.82 13.91 4.90
CA ARG A 17 8.34 13.95 4.91
C ARG A 17 7.70 15.08 4.11
N ASN A 18 8.48 15.83 3.33
CA ASN A 18 8.00 16.98 2.56
C ASN A 18 7.48 16.62 1.16
N THR A 19 7.69 15.39 0.70
CA THR A 19 7.29 14.96 -0.65
C THR A 19 6.63 13.60 -0.59
N ILE A 20 5.43 13.50 -1.18
CA ILE A 20 4.73 12.23 -1.36
C ILE A 20 5.38 11.50 -2.55
N LEU A 21 5.88 10.29 -2.30
CA LEU A 21 6.48 9.41 -3.31
C LEU A 21 5.45 8.44 -3.90
N ALA A 22 4.51 7.99 -3.08
CA ALA A 22 3.39 7.17 -3.53
C ALA A 22 2.20 7.28 -2.57
N GLN A 23 1.00 7.00 -3.09
CA GLN A 23 -0.25 7.02 -2.35
C GLN A 23 -1.02 5.72 -2.60
N MET A 24 -1.46 5.08 -1.53
CA MET A 24 -2.37 3.95 -1.58
C MET A 24 -3.82 4.42 -1.57
N HIS A 25 -4.66 3.71 -2.32
CA HIS A 25 -6.09 3.98 -2.41
C HIS A 25 -6.87 2.70 -2.12
N LYS A 26 -7.94 2.85 -1.34
CA LYS A 26 -8.97 1.82 -1.21
C LYS A 26 -9.73 1.70 -2.52
N LYS A 27 -9.60 0.57 -3.20
CA LYS A 27 -10.45 0.25 -4.34
C LYS A 27 -11.73 -0.42 -3.84
N CYS A 28 -12.76 0.38 -3.56
CA CYS A 28 -14.12 -0.15 -3.35
C CYS A 28 -14.72 -0.52 -4.72
N SER A 29 -14.51 -1.75 -5.18
CA SER A 29 -15.32 -2.32 -6.27
C SER A 29 -16.29 -3.35 -5.68
N VAL A 30 -17.56 -3.30 -6.06
CA VAL A 30 -18.58 -4.27 -5.61
C VAL A 30 -18.18 -5.73 -5.93
N GLU A 31 -17.30 -5.93 -6.93
CA GLU A 31 -16.71 -7.23 -7.26
C GLU A 31 -15.59 -7.70 -6.31
N SER A 32 -14.86 -6.81 -5.63
CA SER A 32 -13.75 -7.21 -4.75
C SER A 32 -14.22 -7.84 -3.44
N GLU A 33 -15.42 -7.49 -2.96
CA GLU A 33 -16.08 -8.17 -1.83
C GLU A 33 -16.49 -9.61 -2.18
N PHE A 34 -16.70 -9.91 -3.47
CA PHE A 34 -17.17 -11.23 -3.93
C PHE A 34 -16.03 -12.16 -4.38
N LEU A 35 -14.86 -11.64 -4.76
CA LEU A 35 -13.73 -12.42 -5.28
C LEU A 35 -12.57 -12.66 -4.29
N GLY A 36 -12.63 -12.11 -3.06
CA GLY A 36 -11.62 -12.37 -2.02
C GLY A 36 -10.19 -11.95 -2.38
N LYS A 37 -10.02 -11.10 -3.41
CA LYS A 37 -8.73 -10.53 -3.81
C LYS A 37 -8.82 -9.03 -3.68
N ASP A 38 -8.42 -8.53 -2.51
CA ASP A 38 -8.20 -7.11 -2.29
C ASP A 38 -7.21 -6.59 -3.35
N LYS A 39 -7.72 -5.86 -4.34
CA LYS A 39 -6.87 -5.20 -5.32
C LYS A 39 -6.35 -3.90 -4.71
N LEU A 40 -5.14 -3.96 -4.17
CA LEU A 40 -4.38 -2.80 -3.70
C LEU A 40 -4.12 -1.86 -4.89
N MET A 41 -4.56 -0.60 -4.81
CA MET A 41 -4.26 0.41 -5.80
C MET A 41 -3.25 1.40 -5.23
N VAL A 42 -2.17 1.64 -5.96
CA VAL A 42 -1.12 2.58 -5.56
C VAL A 42 -0.78 3.49 -6.72
N THR A 43 -0.82 4.79 -6.46
CA THR A 43 -0.29 5.83 -7.35
C THR A 43 1.16 6.07 -6.99
N ILE A 44 2.06 5.91 -7.96
CA ILE A 44 3.50 6.18 -7.80
C ILE A 44 3.81 7.47 -8.57
N TYR A 45 4.44 8.43 -7.92
CA TYR A 45 4.77 9.72 -8.54
C TYR A 45 6.00 9.63 -9.45
N PRO A 46 6.16 10.53 -10.43
CA PRO A 46 7.31 10.54 -11.33
C PRO A 46 8.65 10.54 -10.60
N ASN A 47 9.66 9.91 -11.21
CA ASN A 47 11.03 9.80 -10.68
C ASN A 47 11.16 9.00 -9.38
N VAL A 48 10.14 8.21 -9.02
CA VAL A 48 10.19 7.27 -7.91
C VAL A 48 10.43 5.86 -8.44
N ASP A 49 11.35 5.13 -7.80
CA ASP A 49 11.62 3.74 -8.15
C ASP A 49 10.42 2.85 -7.74
N TYR A 50 9.87 2.13 -8.71
CA TYR A 50 8.72 1.26 -8.50
C TYR A 50 9.06 0.05 -7.62
N ALA A 51 10.26 -0.52 -7.75
CA ALA A 51 10.68 -1.67 -6.95
C ALA A 51 10.87 -1.28 -5.48
N PHE A 52 11.37 -0.08 -5.21
CA PHE A 52 11.44 0.49 -3.87
C PHE A 52 10.05 0.59 -3.23
N VAL A 53 9.06 1.15 -3.95
CA VAL A 53 7.68 1.26 -3.46
C VAL A 53 7.07 -0.11 -3.21
N VAL A 54 7.23 -1.06 -4.14
CA VAL A 54 6.71 -2.43 -3.99
C VAL A 54 7.36 -3.15 -2.81
N ALA A 55 8.66 -3.00 -2.60
CA ALA A 55 9.36 -3.60 -1.46
C ALA A 55 8.81 -3.07 -0.12
N LEU A 56 8.57 -1.75 -0.02
CA LEU A 56 7.94 -1.16 1.17
C LEU A 56 6.53 -1.70 1.41
N ILE A 57 5.72 -1.85 0.35
CA ILE A 57 4.39 -2.44 0.42
C ILE A 57 4.46 -3.90 0.88
N ALA A 58 5.40 -4.70 0.36
CA ALA A 58 5.56 -6.10 0.74
C ALA A 58 6.01 -6.26 2.21
N ILE A 59 6.89 -5.38 2.70
CA ILE A 59 7.27 -5.34 4.12
C ILE A 59 6.06 -5.00 4.98
N LEU A 60 5.27 -3.99 4.58
CA LEU A 60 4.08 -3.59 5.32
C LEU A 60 3.01 -4.69 5.30
N ASP A 61 2.83 -5.37 4.18
CA ASP A 61 1.96 -6.55 4.04
C ASP A 61 2.41 -7.67 4.99
N GLY A 62 3.70 -8.00 5.01
CA GLY A 62 4.25 -9.00 5.93
C GLY A 62 4.04 -8.68 7.41
N ILE A 63 4.16 -7.41 7.81
CA ILE A 63 3.91 -6.98 9.21
C ILE A 63 2.41 -7.01 9.57
N ASN A 64 1.53 -6.75 8.60
CA ASN A 64 0.09 -6.66 8.87
C ASN A 64 -0.66 -7.99 8.64
N ASN A 65 -0.02 -9.00 8.05
CA ASN A 65 -0.58 -10.34 7.83
C ASN A 65 -0.02 -11.37 8.83
N ASP A 66 0.22 -10.98 10.08
CA ASP A 66 0.82 -11.84 11.11
C ASP A 66 -0.08 -12.98 11.66
N ASP A 67 -1.15 -13.38 10.96
CA ASP A 67 -2.06 -14.47 11.37
C ASP A 67 -2.44 -15.41 10.20
N ASP A 68 -1.48 -16.13 9.61
CA ASP A 68 -1.73 -17.37 8.82
C ASP A 68 -0.41 -18.16 8.58
N PHE A 69 0.48 -18.24 9.58
CA PHE A 69 1.34 -19.41 9.69
C PHE A 69 0.56 -20.45 10.50
N GLU A 70 0.33 -21.63 9.91
CA GLU A 70 -0.21 -22.83 10.58
C GLU A 70 0.34 -23.04 12.01
#